data_AF-A0A6J1N7P5-F1
#
_entry.id   AF-A0A6J1N7P5-F1
#
_cell.length_a   1.000
_cell.length_b   1.000
_cell.length_c   1.000
_cell.angle_alpha   90.00
_cell.angle_beta   90.00
_cell.angle_gamma   90.00
#
_symmetry.space_group_name_H-M   'P 1'
#
loop_
_entity.id
_entity.type
_entity.pdbx_description
1 polymer ?
#
loop_
_entity_poly.entity_id
_entity_poly.type
_entity_poly.pdbx_seq_one_letter_code
_entity_poly.pdbx_strand_id
1 'polypeptide(L)'
;MTEAFVTPNYSRQLMSELLFEGYGVPAVSYGVDSIFSMYRNDIGDTALIVNMGYHTIHIIPVIRGKVIEEHARRINLGGSEIICYMHKLLQLKYPVHVNAITMSRIEEILQEHSTIALDYQEEIRKWANPDYYEANVKRIQLPFVQPASSSGLTAEQQKERKKEMARRLLEINARKREERLAEDEEQLNQLLALQDLIEEGDTEEFNEAIKSFEIKNYGDLQRQISNLNMRIEKNKQRIATAANAEEPPEPRPTGRWQAPSDPEAFQIWLNDTRAKYREVLVRREARRARRAAMVKRRTAAAAERMRAISRLAAAGDDFGYRDSDWDVYKSISREADSDSEADGERLVELEEALREHEPAQPSHHQHQLHLAIEPYRAPELIFQPSMMGNLEAGLAECMEYVFKHFSPEDQLLLANNVFLTGGCSQFPGLKERLEKELLEMRPFQSTHKVVMAQNPSLDAWYGARDFAGSNEFDNWCITKEDYYEMGGEYLKEHHASNRYYKSPAPIIDNTLAPAGDANVIKEEIVVDC
;
A
#
# COMPACT_ATOMS: atom_id res chain seq x y z
N MET A 1 -14.82 17.66 35.61
CA MET A 1 -14.69 16.72 34.48
C MET A 1 -14.39 17.52 33.23
N THR A 2 -13.44 17.09 32.41
CA THR A 2 -13.16 17.74 31.13
C THR A 2 -14.14 17.25 30.05
N GLU A 3 -14.60 18.14 29.18
CA GLU A 3 -15.41 17.82 28.00
C GLU A 3 -14.77 18.42 26.73
N ALA A 4 -15.16 17.91 25.56
CA ALA A 4 -14.71 18.48 24.29
C ALA A 4 -15.37 19.84 24.04
N PHE A 5 -14.74 20.67 23.22
CA PHE A 5 -15.32 21.95 22.80
C PHE A 5 -16.62 21.71 22.01
N VAL A 6 -17.71 22.39 22.39
CA VAL A 6 -19.06 22.25 21.82
C VAL A 6 -19.60 20.81 21.94
N THR A 7 -19.54 20.24 23.15
CA THR A 7 -20.11 18.91 23.43
C THR A 7 -21.65 18.93 23.35
N PRO A 8 -22.29 17.96 22.66
CA PRO A 8 -23.74 17.86 22.60
C PRO A 8 -24.40 17.72 23.98
N ASN A 9 -25.52 18.40 24.19
CA ASN A 9 -26.23 18.34 25.47
C ASN A 9 -26.70 16.93 25.83
N TYR A 10 -27.10 16.13 24.84
CA TYR A 10 -27.51 14.75 25.07
C TYR A 10 -26.39 13.91 25.69
N SER A 11 -25.16 14.03 25.17
CA SER A 11 -23.99 13.35 25.74
C SER A 11 -23.69 13.83 27.15
N ARG A 12 -23.86 15.13 27.42
CA ARG A 12 -23.69 15.69 28.77
C ARG A 12 -24.77 15.19 29.73
N GLN A 13 -26.02 15.11 29.30
CA GLN A 13 -27.12 14.58 30.09
C GLN A 13 -26.85 13.13 30.51
N LEU A 14 -26.48 12.26 29.55
CA LEU A 14 -26.14 10.87 29.84
C LEU A 14 -24.97 10.75 30.82
N MET A 15 -23.97 11.63 30.69
CA MET A 15 -22.85 11.66 31.62
C MET A 15 -23.28 12.10 33.03
N SER A 16 -24.09 13.15 33.14
CA SER A 16 -24.65 13.61 34.42
C SER A 16 -25.50 12.53 35.08
N GLU A 17 -26.36 11.86 34.33
CA GLU A 17 -27.19 10.74 34.81
C GLU A 17 -26.31 9.61 35.36
N LEU A 18 -25.29 9.20 34.60
CA LEU A 18 -24.35 8.17 35.04
C LEU A 18 -23.61 8.58 36.33
N LEU A 19 -23.17 9.84 36.44
CA LEU A 19 -22.44 10.32 37.61
C LEU A 19 -23.32 10.43 38.86
N PHE A 20 -24.51 11.00 38.75
CA PHE A 20 -25.38 11.23 39.90
C PHE A 20 -26.18 9.99 40.32
N GLU A 21 -26.75 9.25 39.36
CA GLU A 21 -27.57 8.05 39.64
C GLU A 21 -26.71 6.80 39.76
N GLY A 22 -25.74 6.63 38.86
CA GLY A 22 -24.89 5.45 38.81
C GLY A 22 -23.81 5.45 39.89
N TYR A 23 -23.06 6.55 40.00
CA TYR A 23 -21.92 6.65 40.93
C TYR A 23 -22.22 7.41 42.23
N GLY A 24 -23.33 8.15 42.30
CA GLY A 24 -23.72 8.90 43.50
C GLY A 24 -22.76 10.04 43.85
N VAL A 25 -22.16 10.71 42.86
CA VAL A 25 -21.23 11.83 43.14
C VAL A 25 -21.96 13.01 43.81
N PRO A 26 -21.32 13.73 44.75
CA PRO A 26 -21.96 14.84 45.45
C PRO A 26 -22.15 16.08 44.55
N ALA A 27 -21.16 16.38 43.72
CA ALA A 27 -21.19 17.50 42.79
C ALA A 27 -20.26 17.27 41.61
N VAL A 28 -20.54 17.92 40.48
CA VAL A 28 -19.72 17.89 39.26
C VAL A 28 -19.63 19.28 38.63
N SER A 29 -18.49 19.60 38.05
CA SER A 29 -18.29 20.78 37.19
C SER A 29 -17.69 20.34 35.86
N TYR A 30 -18.11 20.92 34.74
CA TYR A 30 -17.68 20.57 33.39
C TYR A 30 -16.87 21.71 32.78
N GLY A 31 -15.72 21.40 32.18
CA GLY A 31 -14.90 22.42 31.51
C GLY A 31 -14.10 21.88 30.33
N VAL A 32 -13.64 22.77 29.47
CA VAL A 32 -12.87 22.47 28.27
C VAL A 32 -11.39 22.35 28.61
N ASP A 33 -10.79 21.23 28.21
CA ASP A 33 -9.38 20.88 28.44
C ASP A 33 -8.37 21.97 28.04
N SER A 34 -8.56 22.55 26.86
CA SER A 34 -7.66 23.55 26.29
C SER A 34 -7.72 24.90 26.99
N ILE A 35 -8.88 25.26 27.56
CA ILE A 35 -9.02 26.48 28.37
C ILE A 35 -8.37 26.29 29.73
N PHE A 36 -8.47 25.10 30.33
CA PHE A 36 -7.70 24.78 31.54
C PHE A 36 -6.19 24.81 31.30
N SER A 37 -5.72 24.31 30.15
CA SER A 37 -4.31 24.41 29.78
C SER A 37 -3.85 25.87 29.66
N MET A 38 -4.68 26.73 29.05
CA MET A 38 -4.42 28.18 28.96
C MET A 38 -4.35 28.83 30.35
N TYR A 39 -5.29 28.49 31.25
CA TYR A 39 -5.32 28.95 32.63
C TYR A 39 -4.05 28.56 33.39
N ARG A 40 -3.59 27.31 33.25
CA ARG A 40 -2.37 26.81 33.90
C ARG A 40 -1.10 27.52 33.43
N ASN A 41 -1.06 27.92 32.16
CA ASN A 41 0.11 28.54 31.53
C ASN A 41 0.14 30.07 31.66
N ASP A 42 -0.83 30.68 32.35
CA ASP A 42 -0.94 32.13 32.59
C ASP A 42 -0.77 32.97 31.30
N ILE A 43 -1.44 32.52 30.24
CA ILE A 43 -1.35 33.11 28.89
C ILE A 43 -2.05 34.48 28.82
N GLY A 44 -2.87 34.82 29.80
CA GLY A 44 -3.67 36.04 29.86
C GLY A 44 -5.15 35.80 29.52
N ASP A 45 -5.89 36.86 29.20
CA ASP A 45 -7.33 36.82 28.93
C ASP A 45 -7.68 36.76 27.43
N THR A 46 -6.68 36.94 26.56
CA THR A 46 -6.87 37.05 25.11
C THR A 46 -5.84 36.19 24.40
N ALA A 47 -6.29 35.16 23.68
CA ALA A 47 -5.44 34.23 22.96
C ALA A 47 -6.20 33.52 21.83
N LEU A 48 -5.48 33.13 20.78
CA LEU A 48 -5.97 32.13 19.83
C LEU A 48 -5.45 30.75 20.26
N ILE A 49 -6.30 29.96 20.89
CA ILE A 49 -5.95 28.62 21.34
C ILE A 49 -6.00 27.67 20.14
N VAL A 50 -4.94 26.91 19.92
CA VAL A 50 -4.92 25.78 18.98
C VAL A 50 -4.69 24.52 19.81
N ASN A 51 -5.78 23.79 20.06
CA ASN A 51 -5.76 22.52 20.77
C ASN A 51 -5.60 21.37 19.79
N MET A 52 -4.43 20.72 19.80
CA MET A 52 -4.11 19.60 18.93
C MET A 52 -4.30 18.27 19.67
N GLY A 53 -5.53 17.75 19.60
CA GLY A 53 -5.93 16.52 20.25
C GLY A 53 -5.60 15.25 19.44
N TYR A 54 -6.01 14.11 20.00
CA TYR A 54 -5.78 12.80 19.37
C TYR A 54 -6.68 12.56 18.15
N HIS A 55 -7.93 13.03 18.15
CA HIS A 55 -8.86 12.85 17.03
C HIS A 55 -9.13 14.13 16.22
N THR A 56 -8.96 15.29 16.86
CA THR A 56 -9.41 16.56 16.31
C THR A 56 -8.48 17.68 16.74
N ILE A 57 -8.36 18.69 15.89
CA ILE A 57 -7.69 19.95 16.19
C ILE A 57 -8.76 21.04 16.31
N HIS A 58 -8.75 21.79 17.41
CA HIS A 58 -9.67 22.91 17.63
C HIS A 58 -8.90 24.23 17.63
N ILE A 59 -9.45 25.22 16.95
CA ILE A 59 -8.96 26.60 16.91
C ILE A 59 -10.02 27.45 17.60
N ILE A 60 -9.71 27.95 18.78
CA ILE A 60 -10.67 28.59 19.70
C ILE A 60 -10.17 30.02 19.98
N PRO A 61 -10.82 31.05 19.42
CA PRO A 61 -10.51 32.43 19.74
C PRO A 61 -11.09 32.82 21.11
N VAL A 62 -10.23 33.38 21.96
CA VAL A 62 -10.60 33.93 23.27
C VAL A 62 -10.20 35.40 23.30
N ILE A 63 -11.15 36.29 23.62
CA ILE A 63 -10.93 37.74 23.72
C ILE A 63 -11.48 38.23 25.05
N ARG A 64 -10.63 38.90 25.85
CA ARG A 64 -11.02 39.52 27.13
C ARG A 64 -11.76 38.55 28.07
N GLY A 65 -11.27 37.32 28.16
CA GLY A 65 -11.80 36.24 29.01
C GLY A 65 -13.05 35.57 28.47
N LYS A 66 -13.51 35.91 27.26
CA LYS A 66 -14.67 35.29 26.62
C LYS A 66 -14.26 34.47 25.42
N VAL A 67 -14.73 33.23 25.38
CA VAL A 67 -14.61 32.36 24.22
C VAL A 67 -15.60 32.83 23.15
N ILE A 68 -15.17 32.86 21.89
CA ILE A 68 -16.00 33.27 20.76
C ILE A 68 -16.29 32.02 19.92
N GLU A 69 -17.38 31.32 20.26
CA GLU A 69 -17.69 30.00 19.69
C GLU A 69 -18.08 30.07 18.21
N GLU A 70 -18.70 31.17 17.77
CA GLU A 70 -19.18 31.39 16.39
C GLU A 70 -18.05 31.30 15.35
N HIS A 71 -16.85 31.74 15.74
CA HIS A 71 -15.67 31.78 14.88
C HIS A 71 -14.66 30.69 15.21
N ALA A 72 -14.93 29.83 16.19
CA ALA A 72 -14.09 28.68 16.45
C ALA A 72 -14.16 27.66 15.30
N ARG A 73 -13.08 26.94 15.03
CA ARG A 73 -13.01 25.94 13.96
C ARG A 73 -12.51 24.62 14.49
N ARG A 74 -13.05 23.53 13.95
CA ARG A 74 -12.64 22.16 14.25
C ARG A 74 -12.20 21.50 12.95
N ILE A 75 -11.06 20.84 12.99
CA ILE A 75 -10.53 20.00 11.92
C ILE A 75 -10.66 18.55 12.39
N ASN A 76 -11.22 17.68 11.55
CA ASN A 76 -11.38 16.25 11.82
C ASN A 76 -10.10 15.48 11.48
N LEU A 77 -9.01 15.96 12.06
CA LEU A 77 -7.67 15.41 11.90
C LEU A 77 -6.95 15.59 13.23
N GLY A 78 -6.36 14.52 13.74
CA GLY A 78 -5.49 14.55 14.91
C GLY A 78 -4.41 13.47 14.82
N GLY A 79 -3.84 13.11 15.98
CA GLY A 79 -2.83 12.07 16.09
C GLY A 79 -3.26 10.71 15.54
N SER A 80 -4.51 10.31 15.79
CA SER A 80 -5.12 9.07 15.29
C SER A 80 -4.98 8.94 13.77
N GLU A 81 -5.35 9.99 13.04
CA GLU A 81 -5.32 10.02 11.58
C GLU A 81 -3.87 10.03 11.08
N ILE A 82 -2.97 10.77 11.74
CA ILE A 82 -1.53 10.80 11.41
C ILE A 82 -0.90 9.41 11.60
N ILE A 83 -1.19 8.74 12.72
CA ILE A 83 -0.75 7.37 13.02
C ILE A 83 -1.29 6.41 11.97
N CYS A 84 -2.59 6.45 11.67
CA CYS A 84 -3.23 5.60 10.66
C CYS A 84 -2.60 5.79 9.28
N TYR A 85 -2.26 7.04 8.93
CA TYR A 85 -1.63 7.34 7.66
C TYR A 85 -0.21 6.78 7.58
N MET A 86 0.63 7.02 8.59
CA MET A 86 1.98 6.48 8.64
C MET A 86 1.99 4.94 8.65
N HIS A 87 1.03 4.35 9.37
CA HIS A 87 0.83 2.90 9.42
C HIS A 87 0.55 2.32 8.03
N LYS A 88 -0.41 2.90 7.30
CA LYS A 88 -0.72 2.48 5.91
C LYS A 88 0.48 2.67 4.98
N LEU A 89 1.20 3.79 5.08
CA LEU A 89 2.39 4.03 4.26
C LEU A 89 3.46 2.96 4.47
N LEU A 90 3.75 2.60 5.72
CA LEU A 90 4.76 1.60 6.05
C LEU A 90 4.33 0.18 5.69
N GLN A 91 3.05 -0.15 5.83
CA GLN A 91 2.52 -1.44 5.36
C GLN A 91 2.62 -1.61 3.85
N LEU A 92 2.34 -0.54 3.09
CA LEU A 92 2.49 -0.56 1.63
C LEU A 92 3.95 -0.65 1.20
N LYS A 93 4.86 -0.01 1.94
CA LYS A 93 6.31 -0.06 1.68
C LYS A 93 6.92 -1.42 2.05
N TYR A 94 6.43 -2.05 3.11
CA TYR A 94 6.94 -3.33 3.63
C TYR A 94 5.83 -4.39 3.80
N PRO A 95 5.29 -4.96 2.70
CA PRO A 95 4.21 -5.95 2.76
C PRO A 95 4.56 -7.22 3.57
N VAL A 96 5.83 -7.58 3.62
CA VAL A 96 6.31 -8.77 4.37
C VAL A 96 6.20 -8.56 5.89
N HIS A 97 6.29 -7.31 6.35
CA HIS A 97 6.35 -6.97 7.78
C HIS A 97 5.03 -6.42 8.32
N VAL A 98 3.92 -6.57 7.59
CA VAL A 98 2.59 -6.04 7.95
C VAL A 98 2.18 -6.40 9.39
N ASN A 99 2.42 -7.64 9.81
CA ASN A 99 2.10 -8.11 11.17
C ASN A 99 2.98 -7.49 12.26
N ALA A 100 4.21 -7.08 11.92
CA ALA A 100 5.15 -6.45 12.85
C ALA A 100 4.92 -4.93 12.97
N ILE A 101 4.25 -4.32 11.99
CA ILE A 101 3.92 -2.90 11.95
C ILE A 101 2.54 -2.72 12.61
N THR A 102 2.51 -2.53 13.93
CA THR A 102 1.29 -2.30 14.72
C THR A 102 1.05 -0.80 14.95
N MET A 103 -0.20 -0.39 15.19
CA MET A 103 -0.54 1.03 15.44
C MET A 103 0.26 1.64 16.60
N SER A 104 0.37 0.93 17.72
CA SER A 104 1.13 1.39 18.90
C SER A 104 2.63 1.59 18.59
N ARG A 105 3.25 0.71 17.79
CA ARG A 105 4.64 0.92 17.35
C ARG A 105 4.77 2.13 16.43
N ILE A 106 3.79 2.36 15.57
CA ILE A 106 3.79 3.55 14.72
C ILE A 106 3.66 4.81 15.55
N GLU A 107 2.83 4.79 16.60
CA GLU A 107 2.72 5.91 17.54
C GLU A 107 4.07 6.24 18.21
N GLU A 108 4.79 5.23 18.73
CA GLU A 108 6.13 5.40 19.29
C GLU A 108 7.11 5.97 18.25
N ILE A 109 7.13 5.40 17.04
CA ILE A 109 7.96 5.87 15.94
C ILE A 109 7.62 7.32 15.59
N LEU A 110 6.34 7.67 15.57
CA LEU A 110 5.87 9.00 15.24
C LEU A 110 6.33 10.02 16.29
N GLN A 111 6.23 9.68 17.57
CA GLN A 111 6.67 10.54 18.67
C GLN A 111 8.19 10.72 18.71
N GLU A 112 8.97 9.67 18.47
CA GLU A 112 10.43 9.71 18.57
C GLU A 112 11.14 10.24 17.31
N HIS A 113 10.53 10.09 16.14
CA HIS A 113 11.24 10.28 14.87
C HIS A 113 10.60 11.24 13.88
N SER A 114 9.36 11.65 14.06
CA SER A 114 8.69 12.59 13.16
C SER A 114 8.94 14.04 13.52
N THR A 115 9.02 14.88 12.50
CA THR A 115 9.31 16.30 12.63
C THR A 115 8.57 17.06 11.55
N ILE A 116 8.09 18.26 11.86
CA ILE A 116 7.43 19.13 10.89
C ILE A 116 8.50 19.98 10.20
N ALA A 117 8.51 19.93 8.86
CA ALA A 117 9.42 20.72 8.06
C ALA A 117 8.95 22.17 7.94
N LEU A 118 9.89 23.13 7.97
CA LEU A 118 9.62 24.55 7.73
C LEU A 118 9.14 24.81 6.29
N ASP A 119 9.76 24.14 5.33
CA ASP A 119 9.32 24.08 3.94
C ASP A 119 9.28 22.61 3.51
N TYR A 120 8.06 22.09 3.37
CA TYR A 120 7.84 20.69 3.06
C TYR A 120 8.34 20.32 1.65
N GLN A 121 8.15 21.21 0.67
CA GLN A 121 8.54 20.90 -0.71
C GLN A 121 10.07 20.87 -0.86
N GLU A 122 10.76 21.83 -0.25
CA GLU A 122 12.22 21.83 -0.25
C GLU A 122 12.80 20.63 0.49
N GLU A 123 12.20 20.26 1.63
CA GLU A 123 12.65 19.11 2.40
C GLU A 123 12.56 17.81 1.59
N ILE A 124 11.43 17.53 0.94
CA ILE A 124 11.29 16.33 0.09
C ILE A 124 12.30 16.31 -1.06
N ARG A 125 12.61 17.47 -1.66
CA ARG A 125 13.60 17.54 -2.76
C ARG A 125 14.98 17.09 -2.30
N LYS A 126 15.37 17.33 -1.03
CA LYS A 126 16.66 16.87 -0.49
C LYS A 126 16.75 15.35 -0.44
N TRP A 127 15.64 14.66 -0.14
CA TRP A 127 15.56 13.19 -0.08
C TRP A 127 15.77 12.49 -1.43
N ALA A 128 15.75 13.24 -2.55
CA ALA A 128 16.11 12.71 -3.86
C ALA A 128 17.63 12.50 -4.03
N ASN A 129 18.47 13.18 -3.23
CA ASN A 129 19.92 13.04 -3.29
C ASN A 129 20.38 11.78 -2.53
N PRO A 130 21.11 10.84 -3.17
CA PRO A 130 21.63 9.64 -2.51
C PRO A 130 22.48 9.93 -1.26
N ASP A 131 23.34 10.95 -1.30
CA ASP A 131 24.22 11.30 -0.18
C ASP A 131 23.40 11.76 1.04
N TYR A 132 22.35 12.54 0.79
CA TYR A 132 21.43 13.00 1.84
C TYR A 132 20.61 11.84 2.38
N TYR A 133 20.16 10.93 1.52
CA TYR A 133 19.41 9.74 1.92
C TYR A 133 20.24 8.87 2.87
N GLU A 134 21.49 8.55 2.53
CA GLU A 134 22.32 7.68 3.36
C GLU A 134 22.65 8.31 4.72
N ALA A 135 22.84 9.63 4.78
CA ALA A 135 23.14 10.35 6.01
C ALA A 135 21.93 10.49 6.96
N ASN A 136 20.70 10.61 6.42
CA ASN A 136 19.52 10.95 7.21
C ASN A 136 18.49 9.81 7.38
N VAL A 137 18.61 8.71 6.61
CA VAL A 137 17.68 7.58 6.73
C VAL A 137 17.76 6.94 8.11
N LYS A 138 16.63 6.84 8.79
CA LYS A 138 16.54 6.15 10.08
C LYS A 138 16.21 4.68 9.84
N ARG A 139 16.99 3.78 10.43
CA ARG A 139 16.83 2.33 10.29
C ARG A 139 16.34 1.74 11.60
N ILE A 140 15.13 1.22 11.61
CA ILE A 140 14.50 0.61 12.78
C ILE A 140 14.56 -0.90 12.64
N GLN A 141 15.19 -1.56 13.60
CA GLN A 141 15.24 -3.01 13.66
C GLN A 141 13.94 -3.56 14.25
N LEU A 142 13.23 -4.38 13.48
CA LEU A 142 12.10 -5.14 13.98
C LEU A 142 12.58 -6.38 14.76
N PRO A 143 11.81 -6.83 15.76
CA PRO A 143 12.12 -8.07 16.46
C PRO A 143 12.09 -9.23 15.48
N PHE A 144 13.24 -9.89 15.36
CA PHE A 144 13.40 -11.08 14.56
C PHE A 144 13.29 -12.30 15.48
N VAL A 145 12.18 -13.02 15.37
CA VAL A 145 12.10 -14.38 15.90
C VAL A 145 12.68 -15.26 14.81
N GLN A 146 13.84 -15.87 15.05
CA GLN A 146 14.33 -16.93 14.17
C GLN A 146 13.18 -17.92 14.02
N PRO A 147 12.68 -18.18 12.79
CA PRO A 147 11.75 -19.27 12.62
C PRO A 147 12.48 -20.48 13.17
N ALA A 148 11.95 -21.05 14.27
CA ALA A 148 12.39 -22.35 14.74
C ALA A 148 12.45 -23.20 13.49
N SER A 149 13.60 -23.80 13.21
CA SER A 149 13.78 -24.64 12.05
C SER A 149 12.64 -25.64 12.08
N SER A 150 11.57 -25.35 11.33
CA SER A 150 10.61 -26.35 10.99
C SER A 150 11.50 -27.38 10.34
N SER A 151 11.45 -28.61 10.84
CA SER A 151 12.07 -29.74 10.20
C SER A 151 11.46 -29.80 8.80
N GLY A 152 12.02 -29.00 7.89
CA GLY A 152 11.71 -29.05 6.49
C GLY A 152 11.94 -30.49 6.11
N LEU A 153 11.05 -30.99 5.25
CA LEU A 153 11.21 -32.30 4.66
C LEU A 153 12.68 -32.52 4.31
N THR A 154 13.26 -33.63 4.79
CA THR A 154 14.68 -33.94 4.64
C THR A 154 15.10 -33.80 3.18
N ALA A 155 16.38 -33.56 2.90
CA ALA A 155 16.89 -33.39 1.53
C ALA A 155 16.42 -34.54 0.59
N GLU A 156 16.25 -35.75 1.14
CA GLU A 156 15.65 -36.89 0.46
C GLU A 156 14.19 -36.67 0.06
N GLN A 157 13.34 -36.18 0.95
CA GLN A 157 11.93 -35.92 0.68
C GLN A 157 11.71 -34.78 -0.32
N GLN A 158 12.60 -33.77 -0.35
CA GLN A 158 12.59 -32.73 -1.40
C GLN A 158 13.03 -33.27 -2.75
N LYS A 159 14.03 -34.16 -2.77
CA LYS A 159 14.51 -34.85 -3.97
C LYS A 159 13.44 -35.77 -4.55
N GLU A 160 12.69 -36.47 -3.70
CA GLU A 160 11.55 -37.29 -4.12
C GLU A 160 10.43 -36.46 -4.74
N ARG A 161 10.05 -35.32 -4.13
CA ARG A 161 9.05 -34.43 -4.73
C ARG A 161 9.48 -33.84 -6.07
N LYS A 162 10.76 -33.43 -6.22
CA LYS A 162 11.30 -32.99 -7.52
C LYS A 162 11.26 -34.13 -8.55
N LYS A 163 11.60 -35.35 -8.15
CA LYS A 163 11.56 -36.56 -9.01
C LYS A 163 10.12 -36.91 -9.43
N GLU A 164 9.16 -36.77 -8.52
CA GLU A 164 7.75 -37.03 -8.78
C GLU A 164 7.14 -35.98 -9.72
N MET A 165 7.44 -34.69 -9.54
CA MET A 165 7.04 -33.64 -10.49
C MET A 165 7.64 -33.86 -11.88
N ALA A 166 8.93 -34.22 -11.96
CA ALA A 166 9.58 -34.51 -13.24
C ALA A 166 8.93 -35.71 -13.95
N ARG A 167 8.54 -36.75 -13.20
CA ARG A 167 7.81 -37.91 -13.74
C ARG A 167 6.45 -37.52 -14.30
N ARG A 168 5.67 -36.70 -13.57
CA ARG A 168 4.37 -36.20 -14.03
C ARG A 168 4.49 -35.33 -15.28
N LEU A 169 5.56 -34.52 -15.40
CA LEU A 169 5.81 -33.70 -16.58
C LEU A 169 6.14 -34.56 -17.82
N LEU A 170 6.95 -35.62 -17.64
CA LEU A 170 7.27 -36.59 -18.69
C LEU A 170 6.01 -37.33 -19.17
N GLU A 171 5.13 -37.72 -18.24
CA GLU A 171 3.86 -38.38 -18.53
C GLU A 171 2.91 -37.47 -19.33
N ILE A 172 2.77 -36.20 -18.94
CA ILE A 172 1.98 -35.22 -19.69
C ILE A 172 2.54 -35.00 -21.10
N ASN A 173 3.87 -34.91 -21.24
CA ASN A 173 4.51 -34.75 -22.54
C ASN A 173 4.47 -36.02 -23.40
N ALA A 174 4.39 -37.21 -22.81
CA ALA A 174 4.13 -38.45 -23.53
C ALA A 174 2.68 -38.51 -24.03
N ARG A 175 1.70 -38.22 -23.16
CA ARG A 175 0.29 -38.20 -23.51
C ARG A 175 -0.03 -37.21 -24.64
N LYS A 176 0.53 -36.00 -24.59
CA LYS A 176 0.38 -35.02 -25.69
C LYS A 176 0.99 -35.48 -27.02
N ARG A 177 2.03 -36.31 -26.99
CA ARG A 177 2.65 -36.87 -28.21
C ARG A 177 1.78 -37.99 -28.80
N GLU A 178 1.16 -38.81 -27.95
CA GLU A 178 0.20 -39.83 -28.36
C GLU A 178 -1.10 -39.21 -28.90
N GLU A 179 -1.66 -38.20 -28.23
CA GLU A 179 -2.84 -37.45 -28.71
C GLU A 179 -2.59 -36.87 -30.11
N ARG A 180 -1.42 -36.24 -30.34
CA ARG A 180 -1.05 -35.70 -31.65
C ARG A 180 -0.84 -36.77 -32.72
N LEU A 181 -0.34 -37.95 -32.34
CA LEU A 181 -0.21 -39.07 -33.26
C LEU A 181 -1.59 -39.60 -33.67
N ALA A 182 -2.52 -39.71 -32.72
CA ALA A 182 -3.89 -40.14 -32.98
C ALA A 182 -4.63 -39.17 -33.91
N GLU A 183 -4.47 -37.85 -33.71
CA GLU A 183 -5.01 -36.83 -34.61
C GLU A 183 -4.45 -36.96 -36.03
N ASP A 184 -3.12 -37.14 -36.17
CA ASP A 184 -2.48 -37.35 -37.47
C ASP A 184 -3.02 -38.66 -38.13
N GLU A 185 -3.20 -39.75 -37.37
CA GLU A 185 -3.76 -41.02 -37.88
C GLU A 185 -5.23 -40.92 -38.31
N GLU A 186 -6.05 -40.18 -37.57
CA GLU A 186 -7.44 -39.94 -37.93
C GLU A 186 -7.55 -39.12 -39.22
N GLN A 187 -6.72 -38.08 -39.37
CA GLN A 187 -6.62 -37.31 -40.60
C GLN A 187 -6.17 -38.18 -41.78
N LEU A 188 -5.22 -39.09 -41.57
CA LEU A 188 -4.82 -40.04 -42.61
C LEU A 188 -5.97 -40.94 -43.04
N ASN A 189 -6.74 -41.48 -42.09
CA ASN A 189 -7.88 -42.35 -42.39
C ASN A 189 -8.97 -41.60 -43.17
N GLN A 190 -9.23 -40.33 -42.83
CA GLN A 190 -10.14 -39.49 -43.59
C GLN A 190 -9.66 -39.29 -45.04
N LEU A 191 -8.36 -39.03 -45.25
CA LEU A 191 -7.80 -38.86 -46.60
C LEU A 191 -7.77 -40.18 -47.40
N LEU A 192 -7.57 -41.31 -46.74
CA LEU A 192 -7.63 -42.64 -47.38
C LEU A 192 -9.06 -43.01 -47.76
N ALA A 193 -10.06 -42.70 -46.92
CA ALA A 193 -11.47 -42.87 -47.29
C ALA A 193 -11.83 -42.04 -48.54
N LEU A 194 -11.27 -40.83 -48.67
CA LEU A 194 -11.43 -40.03 -49.90
C LEU A 194 -10.73 -40.65 -51.11
N GLN A 195 -9.63 -41.39 -50.91
CA GLN A 195 -8.97 -42.13 -51.98
C GLN A 195 -9.82 -43.33 -52.44
N ASP A 196 -10.42 -44.07 -51.50
CA ASP A 196 -11.26 -45.23 -51.80
C ASP A 196 -12.53 -44.84 -52.58
N LEU A 197 -13.16 -43.71 -52.25
CA LEU A 197 -14.33 -43.18 -52.99
C LEU A 197 -14.05 -42.91 -54.48
N ILE A 198 -12.81 -42.54 -54.82
CA ILE A 198 -12.38 -42.35 -56.23
C ILE A 198 -12.18 -43.71 -56.91
N GLU A 199 -11.61 -44.68 -56.21
CA GLU A 199 -11.34 -46.03 -56.74
C GLU A 199 -12.65 -46.79 -56.99
N GLU A 200 -13.70 -46.53 -56.19
CA GLU A 200 -15.06 -47.07 -56.38
C GLU A 200 -15.88 -46.35 -57.48
N GLY A 201 -15.39 -45.20 -57.98
CA GLY A 201 -15.93 -44.49 -59.14
C GLY A 201 -16.99 -43.42 -58.83
N ASP A 202 -17.17 -43.02 -57.56
CA ASP A 202 -18.19 -42.06 -57.14
C ASP A 202 -17.69 -40.61 -57.22
N THR A 203 -17.77 -40.03 -58.42
CA THR A 203 -17.19 -38.70 -58.72
C THR A 203 -17.95 -37.51 -58.14
N GLU A 204 -19.21 -37.64 -57.70
CA GLU A 204 -19.99 -36.52 -57.13
C GLU A 204 -19.63 -36.25 -55.67
N GLU A 205 -19.63 -37.27 -54.81
CA GLU A 205 -19.28 -37.14 -53.39
C GLU A 205 -17.80 -36.74 -53.20
N PHE A 206 -16.93 -37.26 -54.06
CA PHE A 206 -15.51 -36.90 -54.06
C PHE A 206 -15.26 -35.40 -54.35
N ASN A 207 -15.99 -34.82 -55.32
CA ASN A 207 -15.85 -33.41 -55.67
C ASN A 207 -16.39 -32.46 -54.59
N GLU A 208 -17.36 -32.90 -53.78
CA GLU A 208 -17.86 -32.15 -52.63
C GLU A 208 -16.87 -32.19 -51.46
N ALA A 209 -16.28 -33.35 -51.19
CA ALA A 209 -15.29 -33.51 -50.13
C ALA A 209 -13.93 -32.85 -50.42
N ILE A 210 -13.49 -32.78 -51.69
CA ILE A 210 -12.28 -32.02 -52.07
C ILE A 210 -12.38 -30.55 -51.67
N LYS A 211 -13.57 -29.94 -51.77
CA LYS A 211 -13.78 -28.53 -51.43
C LYS A 211 -13.70 -28.28 -49.92
N SER A 212 -14.10 -29.23 -49.08
CA SER A 212 -14.04 -29.08 -47.62
C SER A 212 -12.63 -29.26 -47.05
N PHE A 213 -11.79 -30.08 -47.69
CA PHE A 213 -10.39 -30.31 -47.29
C PHE A 213 -9.37 -29.39 -48.01
N GLU A 214 -9.83 -28.41 -48.81
CA GLU A 214 -8.99 -27.47 -49.59
C GLU A 214 -7.98 -28.13 -50.55
N ILE A 215 -8.22 -29.38 -50.95
CA ILE A 215 -7.32 -30.13 -51.84
C ILE A 215 -7.62 -29.71 -53.27
N LYS A 216 -6.60 -29.44 -54.10
CA LYS A 216 -6.83 -28.91 -55.45
C LYS A 216 -7.04 -30.01 -56.48
N ASN A 217 -6.19 -31.03 -56.46
CA ASN A 217 -6.16 -32.12 -57.45
C ASN A 217 -5.87 -33.47 -56.75
N TYR A 218 -6.22 -34.60 -57.38
CA TYR A 218 -5.91 -35.96 -56.88
C TYR A 218 -4.41 -36.19 -56.60
N GLY A 219 -3.53 -35.60 -57.41
CA GLY A 219 -2.07 -35.65 -57.15
C GLY A 219 -1.64 -34.90 -55.88
N ASP A 220 -2.42 -33.91 -55.44
CA ASP A 220 -2.19 -33.19 -54.19
C ASP A 220 -2.70 -33.99 -52.98
N LEU A 221 -3.83 -34.72 -53.13
CA LEU A 221 -4.31 -35.71 -52.16
C LEU A 221 -3.25 -36.79 -51.89
N GLN A 222 -2.69 -37.40 -52.94
CA GLN A 222 -1.63 -38.40 -52.81
C GLN A 222 -0.36 -37.84 -52.13
N ARG A 223 -0.01 -36.58 -52.41
CA ARG A 223 1.14 -35.91 -51.78
C ARG A 223 0.89 -35.63 -50.30
N GLN A 224 -0.32 -35.21 -49.93
CA GLN A 224 -0.70 -35.01 -48.53
C GLN A 224 -0.68 -36.32 -47.75
N ILE A 225 -1.27 -37.40 -48.30
CA ILE A 225 -1.23 -38.76 -47.73
C ILE A 225 0.23 -39.22 -47.52
N SER A 226 1.11 -39.03 -48.51
CA SER A 226 2.52 -39.41 -48.39
C SER A 226 3.26 -38.62 -47.29
N ASN A 227 3.05 -37.30 -47.22
CA ASN A 227 3.65 -36.45 -46.20
C ASN A 227 3.16 -36.78 -44.79
N LEU A 228 1.85 -37.08 -44.65
CA LEU A 228 1.22 -37.41 -43.38
C LEU A 228 1.68 -38.79 -42.90
N ASN A 229 1.76 -39.78 -43.80
CA ASN A 229 2.38 -41.08 -43.53
C ASN A 229 3.84 -40.96 -43.05
N MET A 230 4.67 -40.15 -43.73
CA MET A 230 6.05 -39.92 -43.28
C MET A 230 6.11 -39.25 -41.90
N ARG A 231 5.17 -38.36 -41.58
CA ARG A 231 5.09 -37.69 -40.28
C ARG A 231 4.69 -38.66 -39.17
N ILE A 232 3.67 -39.48 -39.42
CA ILE A 232 3.21 -40.56 -38.51
C ILE A 232 4.36 -41.53 -38.26
N GLU A 233 5.02 -42.01 -39.31
CA GLU A 233 6.14 -42.96 -39.18
C GLU A 233 7.29 -42.37 -38.36
N LYS A 234 7.65 -41.09 -38.62
CA LYS A 234 8.69 -40.38 -37.85
C LYS A 234 8.29 -40.16 -36.38
N ASN A 235 7.01 -39.90 -36.10
CA ASN A 235 6.50 -39.74 -34.74
C ASN A 235 6.42 -41.09 -34.01
N LYS A 236 5.98 -42.17 -34.67
CA LYS A 236 6.00 -43.55 -34.16
C LYS A 236 7.42 -44.00 -33.83
N GLN A 237 8.38 -43.75 -34.71
CA GLN A 237 9.79 -44.05 -34.45
C GLN A 237 10.33 -43.26 -33.25
N ARG A 238 9.95 -41.98 -33.11
CA ARG A 238 10.32 -41.17 -31.94
C ARG A 238 9.71 -41.68 -30.63
N ILE A 239 8.47 -42.16 -30.66
CA ILE A 239 7.80 -42.76 -29.51
C ILE A 239 8.47 -44.10 -29.17
N ALA A 240 8.77 -44.95 -30.15
CA ALA A 240 9.49 -46.21 -29.95
C ALA A 240 10.90 -46.00 -29.39
N THR A 241 11.65 -44.99 -29.86
CA THR A 241 12.96 -44.63 -29.29
C THR A 241 12.85 -44.06 -27.88
N ALA A 242 11.74 -43.40 -27.54
CA ALA A 242 11.49 -42.89 -26.19
C ALA A 242 11.00 -43.97 -25.21
N ALA A 243 10.32 -45.01 -25.71
CA ALA A 243 9.86 -46.16 -24.94
C ALA A 243 11.00 -47.16 -24.65
N ASN A 244 11.92 -47.35 -25.61
CA ASN A 244 13.13 -48.18 -25.41
C ASN A 244 14.24 -47.48 -24.62
N ALA A 245 14.11 -46.18 -24.32
CA ALA A 245 14.96 -45.49 -23.36
C ALA A 245 14.47 -45.81 -21.94
N GLU A 246 14.61 -47.07 -21.53
CA GLU A 246 14.12 -47.58 -20.24
C GLU A 246 15.02 -47.23 -19.05
N GLU A 247 16.05 -46.40 -19.26
CA GLU A 247 16.68 -45.67 -18.18
C GLU A 247 16.36 -44.18 -18.34
N PRO A 248 15.83 -43.50 -17.29
CA PRO A 248 15.92 -42.05 -17.28
C PRO A 248 17.41 -41.74 -17.51
N PRO A 249 17.77 -40.82 -18.42
CA PRO A 249 19.18 -40.45 -18.54
C PRO A 249 19.64 -40.16 -17.11
N GLU A 250 20.71 -40.83 -16.67
CA GLU A 250 21.39 -40.40 -15.45
C GLU A 250 21.48 -38.88 -15.57
N PRO A 251 21.05 -38.12 -14.54
CA PRO A 251 21.17 -36.68 -14.59
C PRO A 251 22.60 -36.44 -15.05
N ARG A 252 22.76 -35.81 -16.24
CA ARG A 252 24.08 -35.44 -16.77
C ARG A 252 24.90 -35.06 -15.57
N PRO A 253 26.05 -35.72 -15.30
CA PRO A 253 26.72 -35.55 -14.02
C PRO A 253 26.74 -34.06 -13.76
N THR A 254 26.08 -33.63 -12.69
CA THR A 254 26.06 -32.23 -12.22
C THR A 254 27.46 -31.91 -11.67
N GLY A 255 28.48 -32.30 -12.41
CA GLY A 255 29.85 -31.95 -12.20
C GLY A 255 30.03 -30.60 -12.83
N ARG A 256 29.84 -29.56 -12.03
CA ARG A 256 30.77 -28.42 -12.00
C ARG A 256 30.61 -27.42 -10.85
N TRP A 257 30.00 -27.76 -9.72
CA TRP A 257 30.01 -26.87 -8.55
C TRP A 257 30.08 -27.64 -7.23
N GLN A 258 31.05 -28.56 -7.10
CA GLN A 258 31.36 -29.14 -5.80
C GLN A 258 32.35 -28.23 -5.08
N ALA A 259 31.96 -27.73 -3.91
CA ALA A 259 32.81 -26.88 -3.10
C ALA A 259 34.06 -27.65 -2.61
N PRO A 260 35.27 -27.07 -2.73
CA PRO A 260 36.49 -27.68 -2.20
C PRO A 260 36.41 -27.91 -0.68
N SER A 261 36.93 -29.04 -0.19
CA SER A 261 36.94 -29.36 1.25
C SER A 261 37.99 -28.59 2.06
N ASP A 262 38.93 -27.93 1.39
CA ASP A 262 40.00 -27.14 2.02
C ASP A 262 39.53 -25.69 2.26
N PRO A 263 39.69 -25.11 3.48
CA PRO A 263 39.15 -23.80 3.82
C PRO A 263 39.61 -22.62 2.95
N GLU A 264 40.88 -22.62 2.50
CA GLU A 264 41.44 -21.54 1.68
C GLU A 264 40.97 -21.65 0.22
N ALA A 265 40.96 -22.88 -0.31
CA ALA A 265 40.39 -23.18 -1.63
C ALA A 265 38.88 -22.91 -1.71
N PHE A 266 38.15 -23.13 -0.61
CA PHE A 266 36.72 -22.83 -0.50
C PHE A 266 36.44 -21.33 -0.65
N GLN A 267 37.23 -20.48 0.01
CA GLN A 267 37.04 -19.03 -0.05
C GLN A 267 37.34 -18.44 -1.44
N ILE A 268 38.35 -18.99 -2.12
CA ILE A 268 38.68 -18.65 -3.52
C ILE A 268 37.54 -19.07 -4.44
N TRP A 269 37.04 -20.30 -4.29
CA TRP A 269 35.91 -20.82 -5.04
C TRP A 269 34.66 -19.95 -4.86
N LEU A 270 34.33 -19.55 -3.63
CA LEU A 270 33.15 -18.75 -3.33
C LEU A 270 33.22 -17.34 -3.96
N ASN A 271 34.40 -16.72 -3.95
CA ASN A 271 34.63 -15.43 -4.63
C ASN A 271 34.55 -15.55 -6.16
N ASP A 272 35.04 -16.64 -6.72
CA ASP A 272 34.95 -16.95 -8.16
C ASP A 272 33.48 -17.21 -8.58
N THR A 273 32.72 -17.97 -7.78
CA THR A 273 31.27 -18.18 -7.96
C THR A 273 30.50 -16.85 -7.93
N ARG A 274 30.83 -15.94 -6.99
CA ARG A 274 30.25 -14.57 -6.93
C ARG A 274 30.59 -13.73 -8.15
N ALA A 275 31.83 -13.81 -8.64
CA ALA A 275 32.26 -13.09 -9.83
C ALA A 275 31.49 -13.56 -11.06
N LYS A 276 31.33 -14.87 -11.21
CA LYS A 276 30.57 -15.47 -12.31
C LYS A 276 29.07 -15.16 -12.22
N TYR A 277 28.48 -15.18 -11.02
CA TYR A 277 27.09 -14.76 -10.82
C TYR A 277 26.85 -13.30 -11.26
N ARG A 278 27.75 -12.38 -10.85
CA ARG A 278 27.70 -10.97 -11.28
C ARG A 278 27.88 -10.81 -12.78
N GLU A 279 28.77 -11.59 -13.40
CA GLU A 279 28.99 -11.57 -14.84
C GLU A 279 27.73 -11.99 -15.62
N VAL A 280 27.04 -13.05 -15.18
CA VAL A 280 25.77 -13.48 -15.81
C VAL A 280 24.68 -12.42 -15.65
N LEU A 281 24.57 -11.77 -14.48
CA LEU A 281 23.63 -10.66 -14.25
C LEU A 281 23.89 -9.47 -15.17
N VAL A 282 25.14 -9.00 -15.25
CA VAL A 282 25.54 -7.89 -16.14
C VAL A 282 25.26 -8.25 -17.60
N ARG A 283 25.54 -9.50 -18.02
CA ARG A 283 25.24 -9.97 -19.37
C ARG A 283 23.72 -9.98 -19.63
N ARG A 284 22.90 -10.39 -18.65
CA ARG A 284 21.43 -10.39 -18.73
C ARG A 284 20.85 -8.98 -18.80
N GLU A 285 21.35 -8.05 -17.99
CA GLU A 285 20.96 -6.63 -18.04
C GLU A 285 21.38 -5.97 -19.34
N ALA A 286 22.61 -6.19 -19.81
CA ALA A 286 23.06 -5.71 -21.11
C ALA A 286 22.20 -6.26 -22.25
N ARG A 287 21.77 -7.52 -22.20
CA ARG A 287 20.80 -8.07 -23.16
C ARG A 287 19.42 -7.46 -23.02
N ARG A 288 18.91 -7.27 -21.80
CA ARG A 288 17.61 -6.61 -21.56
C ARG A 288 17.62 -5.19 -22.08
N ALA A 289 18.71 -4.44 -21.87
CA ALA A 289 18.94 -3.12 -22.42
C ALA A 289 19.04 -3.14 -23.95
N ARG A 290 19.77 -4.10 -24.55
CA ARG A 290 19.81 -4.31 -26.01
C ARG A 290 18.45 -4.66 -26.59
N ARG A 291 17.66 -5.53 -25.92
CA ARG A 291 16.29 -5.89 -26.32
C ARG A 291 15.36 -4.67 -26.21
N ALA A 292 15.42 -3.91 -25.12
CA ALA A 292 14.64 -2.68 -24.95
C ALA A 292 15.03 -1.60 -25.99
N ALA A 293 16.33 -1.45 -26.28
CA ALA A 293 16.84 -0.58 -27.33
C ALA A 293 16.45 -1.09 -28.73
N MET A 294 16.44 -2.40 -28.96
CA MET A 294 15.93 -3.02 -30.19
C MET A 294 14.42 -2.90 -30.33
N VAL A 295 13.64 -2.89 -29.24
CA VAL A 295 12.19 -2.64 -29.25
C VAL A 295 11.89 -1.16 -29.54
N LYS A 296 12.66 -0.23 -28.95
CA LYS A 296 12.63 1.20 -29.33
C LYS A 296 13.14 1.43 -30.76
N ARG A 297 14.07 0.61 -31.26
CA ARG A 297 14.43 0.56 -32.67
C ARG A 297 13.41 -0.19 -33.51
N ARG A 298 12.58 -1.11 -32.99
CA ARG A 298 11.50 -1.77 -33.75
C ARG A 298 10.45 -0.76 -34.14
N THR A 299 10.17 0.30 -33.37
CA THR A 299 9.25 1.35 -33.88
C THR A 299 9.84 2.11 -35.07
N ALA A 300 11.14 2.43 -35.06
CA ALA A 300 11.80 3.13 -36.17
C ALA A 300 12.13 2.21 -37.37
N ALA A 301 12.73 1.05 -37.10
CA ALA A 301 13.11 0.03 -38.08
C ALA A 301 11.92 -0.81 -38.56
N ALA A 302 10.85 -1.02 -37.77
CA ALA A 302 9.61 -1.58 -38.32
C ALA A 302 8.83 -0.53 -39.12
N ALA A 303 8.96 0.78 -38.84
CA ALA A 303 8.46 1.82 -39.74
C ALA A 303 9.25 1.89 -41.05
N GLU A 304 10.59 1.75 -41.02
CA GLU A 304 11.40 1.61 -42.24
C GLU A 304 11.16 0.28 -42.97
N ARG A 305 10.98 -0.83 -42.24
CA ARG A 305 10.61 -2.12 -42.84
C ARG A 305 9.20 -2.09 -43.40
N MET A 306 8.22 -1.43 -42.78
CA MET A 306 6.90 -1.20 -43.39
C MET A 306 6.99 -0.33 -44.65
N ARG A 307 7.86 0.70 -44.67
CA ARG A 307 8.12 1.48 -45.89
C ARG A 307 8.82 0.66 -46.98
N ALA A 308 9.74 -0.24 -46.61
CA ALA A 308 10.44 -1.12 -47.54
C ALA A 308 9.51 -2.23 -48.08
N ILE A 309 8.70 -2.84 -47.21
CA ILE A 309 7.67 -3.83 -47.56
C ILE A 309 6.58 -3.18 -48.40
N SER A 310 6.16 -1.94 -48.09
CA SER A 310 5.20 -1.20 -48.91
C SER A 310 5.79 -0.82 -50.29
N ARG A 311 7.09 -0.54 -50.39
CA ARG A 311 7.78 -0.35 -51.68
C ARG A 311 7.94 -1.65 -52.47
N LEU A 312 8.20 -2.77 -51.80
CA LEU A 312 8.35 -4.09 -52.42
C LEU A 312 6.98 -4.66 -52.86
N ALA A 313 5.93 -4.47 -52.05
CA ALA A 313 4.55 -4.81 -52.40
C ALA A 313 4.01 -3.94 -53.54
N ALA A 314 4.44 -2.66 -53.64
CA ALA A 314 4.13 -1.80 -54.78
C ALA A 314 4.86 -2.21 -56.08
N ALA A 315 5.89 -3.06 -56.00
CA ALA A 315 6.63 -3.58 -57.15
C ALA A 315 6.04 -4.88 -57.74
N GLY A 316 4.90 -5.36 -57.22
CA GLY A 316 4.11 -6.42 -57.86
C GLY A 316 4.66 -7.85 -57.73
N ASP A 317 5.50 -8.13 -56.73
CA ASP A 317 5.90 -9.52 -56.41
C ASP A 317 5.07 -10.05 -55.23
N ASP A 318 4.66 -11.32 -55.36
CA ASP A 318 3.73 -12.09 -54.52
C ASP A 318 4.43 -12.60 -53.24
N PHE A 319 5.09 -11.67 -52.53
CA PHE A 319 5.86 -11.95 -51.32
C PHE A 319 4.92 -12.12 -50.12
N GLY A 320 4.93 -13.31 -49.49
CA GLY A 320 4.02 -13.69 -48.39
C GLY A 320 3.08 -14.88 -48.67
N TYR A 321 3.02 -15.39 -49.91
CA TYR A 321 2.23 -16.58 -50.27
C TYR A 321 3.02 -17.90 -50.25
N ARG A 322 4.35 -17.85 -50.08
CA ARG A 322 5.23 -19.04 -50.08
C ARG A 322 5.70 -19.36 -48.66
N ASP A 323 5.55 -20.61 -48.23
CA ASP A 323 6.00 -21.13 -46.92
C ASP A 323 7.49 -20.86 -46.63
N SER A 324 8.32 -20.71 -47.66
CA SER A 324 9.74 -20.36 -47.55
C SER A 324 9.99 -18.98 -46.93
N ASP A 325 9.03 -18.05 -47.04
CA ASP A 325 9.16 -16.71 -46.47
C ASP A 325 8.97 -16.73 -44.94
N TRP A 326 8.25 -17.74 -44.42
CA TRP A 326 8.08 -17.97 -42.98
C TRP A 326 9.31 -18.61 -42.31
N ASP A 327 10.14 -19.34 -43.07
CA ASP A 327 11.39 -19.91 -42.58
C ASP A 327 12.47 -18.84 -42.30
N VAL A 328 12.41 -17.73 -43.02
CA VAL A 328 13.24 -16.54 -42.75
C VAL A 328 12.84 -15.89 -41.42
N TYR A 329 11.54 -15.85 -41.08
CA TYR A 329 11.08 -15.38 -39.77
C TYR A 329 11.47 -16.33 -38.63
N LYS A 330 11.37 -17.65 -38.82
CA LYS A 330 11.76 -18.64 -37.80
C LYS A 330 13.26 -18.64 -37.52
N SER A 331 14.10 -18.53 -38.53
CA SER A 331 15.57 -18.52 -38.37
C SER A 331 16.06 -17.31 -37.57
N ILE A 332 15.44 -16.14 -37.76
CA ILE A 332 15.79 -14.91 -37.02
C ILE A 332 15.33 -14.96 -35.55
N SER A 333 14.21 -15.63 -35.25
CA SER A 333 13.70 -15.73 -33.87
C SER A 333 14.44 -16.78 -33.03
N ARG A 334 14.94 -17.85 -33.66
CA ARG A 334 15.56 -19.00 -32.97
C ARG A 334 16.90 -18.68 -32.31
N GLU A 335 17.71 -17.81 -32.90
CA GLU A 335 18.98 -17.37 -32.31
C GLU A 335 18.80 -16.48 -31.07
N ALA A 336 17.65 -15.82 -30.92
CA ALA A 336 17.38 -14.91 -29.80
C ALA A 336 16.92 -15.63 -28.52
N ASP A 337 16.36 -16.83 -28.65
CA ASP A 337 15.73 -17.58 -27.56
C ASP A 337 16.63 -18.70 -26.99
N SER A 338 17.47 -19.35 -27.81
CA SER A 338 18.34 -20.45 -27.36
C SER A 338 19.38 -20.05 -26.30
N ASP A 339 19.95 -18.85 -26.39
CA ASP A 339 20.92 -18.34 -25.42
C ASP A 339 20.26 -17.82 -24.13
N SER A 340 18.94 -17.63 -24.14
CA SER A 340 18.18 -17.11 -22.99
C SER A 340 17.88 -18.20 -21.96
N GLU A 341 17.67 -19.44 -22.41
CA GLU A 341 17.40 -20.59 -21.55
C GLU A 341 18.68 -21.06 -20.86
N ALA A 342 19.78 -21.20 -21.61
CA ALA A 342 21.07 -21.66 -21.08
C ALA A 342 21.67 -20.72 -20.00
N ASP A 343 21.49 -19.40 -20.14
CA ASP A 343 21.93 -18.44 -19.12
C ASP A 343 20.97 -18.37 -17.92
N GLY A 344 19.69 -18.72 -18.12
CA GLY A 344 18.73 -18.87 -17.04
C GLY A 344 19.08 -20.08 -16.17
N GLU A 345 19.38 -21.22 -16.78
CA GLU A 345 19.81 -22.45 -16.11
C GLU A 345 21.11 -22.23 -15.32
N ARG A 346 22.13 -21.62 -15.93
CA ARG A 346 23.39 -21.28 -15.24
C ARG A 346 23.21 -20.33 -14.05
N LEU A 347 22.26 -19.41 -14.12
CA LEU A 347 21.97 -18.48 -13.02
C LEU A 347 21.35 -19.22 -11.84
N VAL A 348 20.40 -20.13 -12.11
CA VAL A 348 19.78 -20.97 -11.09
C VAL A 348 20.81 -21.88 -10.42
N GLU A 349 21.71 -22.50 -11.19
CA GLU A 349 22.80 -23.34 -10.66
C GLU A 349 23.77 -22.55 -9.76
N LEU A 350 24.19 -21.36 -10.20
CA LEU A 350 25.06 -20.49 -9.42
C LEU A 350 24.37 -19.95 -8.15
N GLU A 351 23.07 -19.67 -8.23
CA GLU A 351 22.26 -19.23 -7.10
C GLU A 351 22.04 -20.34 -6.08
N GLU A 352 21.80 -21.59 -6.52
CA GLU A 352 21.71 -22.77 -5.66
C GLU A 352 23.06 -23.04 -4.97
N ALA A 353 24.18 -22.96 -5.70
CA ALA A 353 25.53 -23.13 -5.15
C ALA A 353 25.92 -22.03 -4.14
N LEU A 354 25.53 -20.77 -4.36
CA LEU A 354 25.75 -19.69 -3.41
C LEU A 354 24.86 -19.85 -2.16
N ARG A 355 23.62 -20.29 -2.33
CA ARG A 355 22.66 -20.46 -1.23
C ARG A 355 23.04 -21.61 -0.27
N GLU A 356 23.67 -22.67 -0.78
CA GLU A 356 24.12 -23.81 0.04
C GLU A 356 25.39 -23.51 0.85
N HIS A 357 26.24 -22.60 0.37
CA HIS A 357 27.60 -22.40 0.88
C HIS A 357 27.89 -21.01 1.44
N GLU A 358 27.06 -20.01 1.19
CA GLU A 358 27.12 -18.76 1.93
C GLU A 358 26.52 -18.94 3.34
N PRO A 359 27.18 -18.43 4.39
CA PRO A 359 26.47 -18.23 5.65
C PRO A 359 25.25 -17.35 5.32
N ALA A 360 24.05 -17.78 5.73
CA ALA A 360 22.86 -16.98 5.57
C ALA A 360 23.21 -15.54 6.00
N GLN A 361 23.11 -14.58 5.07
CA GLN A 361 23.29 -13.17 5.42
C GLN A 361 22.48 -12.94 6.70
N PRO A 362 23.05 -12.29 7.73
CA PRO A 362 22.34 -12.15 9.00
C PRO A 362 20.97 -11.57 8.70
N SER A 363 19.94 -12.40 8.91
CA SER A 363 18.54 -12.13 8.58
C SER A 363 18.01 -10.85 9.23
N HIS A 364 18.75 -10.32 10.21
CA HIS A 364 18.55 -9.00 10.80
C HIS A 364 18.34 -7.89 9.77
N HIS A 365 19.13 -7.85 8.67
CA HIS A 365 18.98 -6.81 7.65
C HIS A 365 17.64 -6.87 6.90
N GLN A 366 17.02 -8.06 6.80
CA GLN A 366 15.71 -8.21 6.17
C GLN A 366 14.57 -7.73 7.07
N HIS A 367 14.78 -7.70 8.39
CA HIS A 367 13.81 -7.25 9.39
C HIS A 367 14.05 -5.79 9.81
N GLN A 368 14.36 -4.91 8.84
CA GLN A 368 14.58 -3.49 9.10
C GLN A 368 13.55 -2.62 8.36
N LEU A 369 13.03 -1.61 9.04
CA LEU A 369 12.26 -0.53 8.44
C LEU A 369 13.18 0.66 8.18
N HIS A 370 13.21 1.14 6.95
CA HIS A 370 13.90 2.39 6.62
C HIS A 370 12.88 3.52 6.56
N LEU A 371 12.99 4.47 7.48
CA LEU A 371 12.22 5.69 7.48
C LEU A 371 13.01 6.78 6.79
N ALA A 372 12.48 7.28 5.68
CA ALA A 372 13.06 8.34 4.88
C ALA A 372 12.13 9.56 4.93
N ILE A 373 11.20 9.67 3.99
CA ILE A 373 10.27 10.80 3.88
C ILE A 373 9.06 10.68 4.82
N GLU A 374 8.74 9.47 5.28
CA GLU A 374 7.53 9.18 6.04
C GLU A 374 7.41 10.01 7.34
N PRO A 375 8.50 10.23 8.12
CA PRO A 375 8.44 11.03 9.36
C PRO A 375 8.14 12.53 9.14
N TYR A 376 8.36 13.07 7.94
CA TYR A 376 7.98 14.44 7.58
C TYR A 376 6.60 14.49 6.94
N ARG A 377 6.31 13.48 6.10
CA ARG A 377 5.07 13.38 5.35
C ARG A 377 3.85 13.11 6.22
N ALA A 378 4.01 12.32 7.29
CA ALA A 378 2.91 12.01 8.19
C ALA A 378 2.39 13.26 8.95
N PRO A 379 3.22 14.05 9.64
CA PRO A 379 2.74 15.24 10.34
C PRO A 379 2.38 16.41 9.40
N GLU A 380 2.84 16.43 8.14
CA GLU A 380 2.41 17.45 7.16
C GLU A 380 0.89 17.40 6.89
N LEU A 381 0.21 16.29 7.22
CA LEU A 381 -1.24 16.19 7.17
C LEU A 381 -1.98 17.29 7.95
N ILE A 382 -1.37 17.85 9.00
CA ILE A 382 -1.92 18.98 9.76
C ILE A 382 -2.10 20.22 8.87
N PHE A 383 -1.19 20.44 7.92
CA PHE A 383 -1.20 21.56 7.00
C PHE A 383 -1.83 21.21 5.65
N GLN A 384 -1.70 19.96 5.21
CA GLN A 384 -2.20 19.48 3.93
C GLN A 384 -3.03 18.19 4.09
N PRO A 385 -4.26 18.28 4.63
CA PRO A 385 -5.15 17.12 4.81
C PRO A 385 -5.50 16.39 3.50
N SER A 386 -5.39 17.08 2.36
CA SER A 386 -5.63 16.56 1.02
C SER A 386 -4.74 15.37 0.65
N MET A 387 -3.59 15.18 1.30
CA MET A 387 -2.74 14.00 1.09
C MET A 387 -3.39 12.68 1.52
N MET A 388 -4.34 12.73 2.46
CA MET A 388 -5.16 11.59 2.86
C MET A 388 -6.45 11.47 2.02
N GLY A 389 -6.72 12.46 1.16
CA GLY A 389 -8.02 12.60 0.49
C GLY A 389 -9.08 13.29 1.35
N ASN A 390 -8.70 13.91 2.47
CA ASN A 390 -9.62 14.78 3.22
C ASN A 390 -9.75 16.13 2.48
N LEU A 391 -10.99 16.59 2.30
CA LEU A 391 -11.32 17.85 1.61
C LEU A 391 -11.36 19.05 2.57
N GLU A 392 -11.18 18.82 3.87
CA GLU A 392 -11.08 19.88 4.86
C GLU A 392 -9.80 20.72 4.66
N ALA A 393 -9.89 21.98 5.10
CA ALA A 393 -8.79 22.93 5.09
C ALA A 393 -7.72 22.55 6.12
N GLY A 394 -6.47 22.91 5.83
CA GLY A 394 -5.35 22.73 6.77
C GLY A 394 -5.39 23.71 7.93
N LEU A 395 -4.51 23.50 8.93
CA LEU A 395 -4.41 24.34 10.12
C LEU A 395 -4.23 25.84 9.78
N ALA A 396 -3.31 26.16 8.87
CA ALA A 396 -3.01 27.55 8.49
C ALA A 396 -4.22 28.24 7.83
N GLU A 397 -4.88 27.57 6.89
CA GLU A 397 -6.08 28.08 6.21
C GLU A 397 -7.24 28.28 7.18
N CYS A 398 -7.44 27.34 8.12
CA CYS A 398 -8.45 27.50 9.16
C CYS A 398 -8.13 28.69 10.07
N MET A 399 -6.87 28.89 10.48
CA MET A 399 -6.49 30.06 11.27
C MET A 399 -6.73 31.37 10.51
N GLU A 400 -6.33 31.45 9.23
CA GLU A 400 -6.58 32.62 8.39
C GLU A 400 -8.09 32.92 8.29
N TYR A 401 -8.90 31.86 8.11
CA TYR A 401 -10.35 31.99 8.10
C TYR A 401 -10.86 32.56 9.43
N VAL A 402 -10.37 32.09 10.58
CA VAL A 402 -10.76 32.62 11.89
C VAL A 402 -10.41 34.10 11.99
N PHE A 403 -9.18 34.49 11.62
CA PHE A 403 -8.75 35.91 11.66
C PHE A 403 -9.63 36.84 10.82
N LYS A 404 -10.12 36.38 9.65
CA LYS A 404 -10.97 37.20 8.76
C LYS A 404 -12.28 37.68 9.40
N HIS A 405 -12.78 37.01 10.43
CA HIS A 405 -14.01 37.40 11.14
C HIS A 405 -13.79 38.42 12.26
N PHE A 406 -12.55 38.75 12.57
CA PHE A 406 -12.22 39.69 13.64
C PHE A 406 -11.83 41.07 13.11
N SER A 407 -12.00 42.09 13.94
CA SER A 407 -11.52 43.45 13.64
C SER A 407 -9.99 43.46 13.52
N PRO A 408 -9.37 44.42 12.79
CA PRO A 408 -7.90 44.48 12.69
C PRO A 408 -7.18 44.58 14.04
N GLU A 409 -7.80 45.22 15.03
CA GLU A 409 -7.28 45.32 16.41
C GLU A 409 -7.31 43.96 17.10
N ASP A 410 -8.45 43.26 17.06
CA ASP A 410 -8.59 41.94 17.68
C ASP A 410 -7.72 40.89 17.00
N GLN A 411 -7.57 40.96 15.67
CA GLN A 411 -6.67 40.11 14.92
C GLN A 411 -5.21 40.26 15.40
N LEU A 412 -4.78 41.49 15.70
CA LEU A 412 -3.43 41.74 16.23
C LEU A 412 -3.27 41.18 17.64
N LEU A 413 -4.29 41.32 18.50
CA LEU A 413 -4.29 40.74 19.85
C LEU A 413 -4.19 39.21 19.80
N LEU A 414 -5.02 38.57 18.97
CA LEU A 414 -5.03 37.12 18.80
C LEU A 414 -3.71 36.61 18.17
N ALA A 415 -3.16 37.30 17.18
CA ALA A 415 -1.91 36.90 16.52
C ALA A 415 -0.67 37.05 17.43
N ASN A 416 -0.70 38.02 18.34
CA ASN A 416 0.35 38.21 19.36
C ASN A 416 0.29 37.18 20.49
N ASN A 417 -0.73 36.32 20.53
CA ASN A 417 -0.87 35.32 21.56
C ASN A 417 -1.55 34.05 21.03
N VAL A 418 -0.87 33.39 20.09
CA VAL A 418 -1.29 32.06 19.60
C VAL A 418 -0.78 31.01 20.58
N PHE A 419 -1.69 30.31 21.25
CA PHE A 419 -1.35 29.32 22.27
C PHE A 419 -1.55 27.89 21.75
N LEU A 420 -0.46 27.11 21.71
CA LEU A 420 -0.46 25.73 21.26
C LEU A 420 -0.52 24.77 22.46
N THR A 421 -1.50 23.87 22.46
CA THR A 421 -1.70 22.86 23.51
C THR A 421 -2.14 21.52 22.92
N GLY A 422 -2.09 20.45 23.72
CA GLY A 422 -2.47 19.09 23.32
C GLY A 422 -1.27 18.24 22.90
N GLY A 423 -1.43 16.92 22.94
CA GLY A 423 -0.31 15.98 22.71
C GLY A 423 0.32 16.11 21.32
N CYS A 424 -0.47 16.38 20.29
CA CYS A 424 0.05 16.52 18.92
C CYS A 424 0.81 17.84 18.69
N SER A 425 0.77 18.78 19.63
CA SER A 425 1.57 20.01 19.53
C SER A 425 3.06 19.76 19.80
N GLN A 426 3.44 18.58 20.30
CA GLN A 426 4.82 18.25 20.65
C GLN A 426 5.73 17.94 19.45
N PHE A 427 5.19 17.94 18.22
CA PHE A 427 6.02 17.72 17.04
C PHE A 427 7.13 18.77 16.93
N PRO A 428 8.40 18.36 16.86
CA PRO A 428 9.51 19.28 16.64
C PRO A 428 9.33 20.03 15.31
N GLY A 429 9.61 21.34 15.31
CA GLY A 429 9.44 22.19 14.12
C GLY A 429 8.04 22.78 13.93
N LEU A 430 7.05 22.35 14.74
CA LEU A 430 5.67 22.87 14.63
C LEU A 430 5.61 24.38 14.88
N LYS A 431 6.28 24.84 15.93
CA LYS A 431 6.28 26.25 16.33
C LYS A 431 6.86 27.13 15.23
N GLU A 432 8.03 26.77 14.72
CA GLU A 432 8.75 27.50 13.67
C GLU A 432 7.96 27.50 12.36
N ARG A 433 7.35 26.36 12.00
CA ARG A 433 6.45 26.28 10.85
C ARG A 433 5.25 27.20 11.02
N LEU A 434 4.61 27.19 12.18
CA LEU A 434 3.44 28.03 12.42
C LEU A 434 3.79 29.52 12.44
N GLU A 435 4.93 29.92 13.01
CA GLU A 435 5.42 31.30 12.96
C GLU A 435 5.64 31.77 11.52
N LYS A 436 6.18 30.91 10.65
CA LYS A 436 6.30 31.21 9.21
C LYS A 436 4.93 31.37 8.54
N GLU A 437 3.99 30.46 8.76
CA GLU A 437 2.63 30.53 8.20
C GLU A 437 1.90 31.79 8.68
N LEU A 438 2.04 32.15 9.96
CA LEU A 438 1.53 33.39 10.53
C LEU A 438 2.17 34.61 9.84
N LEU A 439 3.48 34.61 9.61
CA LEU A 439 4.15 35.70 8.90
C LEU A 439 3.63 35.86 7.46
N GLU A 440 3.36 34.77 6.76
CA GLU A 440 2.90 34.77 5.37
C GLU A 440 1.45 35.24 5.23
N MET A 441 0.56 34.88 6.15
CA MET A 441 -0.86 35.24 6.08
C MET A 441 -1.20 36.60 6.68
N ARG A 442 -0.29 37.21 7.47
CA ARG A 442 -0.55 38.48 8.18
C ARG A 442 -0.04 39.68 7.38
N PRO A 443 -0.62 40.89 7.58
CA PRO A 443 -0.14 42.10 6.94
C PRO A 443 1.35 42.37 7.22
N PHE A 444 2.06 42.93 6.24
CA PHE A 444 3.48 43.29 6.37
C PHE A 444 3.74 44.16 7.61
N GLN A 445 4.81 43.85 8.35
CA GLN A 445 5.20 44.47 9.63
C GLN A 445 4.29 44.23 10.84
N SER A 446 3.25 43.39 10.73
CA SER A 446 2.48 42.99 11.90
C SER A 446 3.28 42.04 12.80
N THR A 447 3.10 42.19 14.12
CA THR A 447 3.73 41.32 15.11
C THR A 447 2.87 40.07 15.32
N HIS A 448 3.52 38.96 15.62
CA HIS A 448 2.88 37.71 16.00
C HIS A 448 3.79 36.96 16.97
N LYS A 449 3.19 36.10 17.81
CA LYS A 449 3.93 35.28 18.76
C LYS A 449 3.19 33.97 19.00
N VAL A 450 3.92 32.87 18.86
CA VAL A 450 3.44 31.53 19.19
C VAL A 450 4.00 31.10 20.54
N VAL A 451 3.12 30.71 21.45
CA VAL A 451 3.46 30.22 22.78
C VAL A 451 3.04 28.75 22.87
N MET A 452 3.99 27.90 23.21
CA MET A 452 3.74 26.48 23.49
C MET A 452 3.40 26.31 24.96
N ALA A 453 2.46 25.44 25.27
CA ALA A 453 2.22 24.97 26.63
C ALA A 453 3.49 24.33 27.23
N GLN A 454 3.72 24.50 28.54
CA GLN A 454 4.89 23.95 29.22
C GLN A 454 4.89 22.42 29.20
N ASN A 455 3.74 21.79 29.47
CA ASN A 455 3.54 20.36 29.36
C ASN A 455 2.24 20.08 28.60
N PRO A 456 2.25 20.11 27.24
CA PRO A 456 1.04 20.07 26.44
C PRO A 456 0.10 18.88 26.70
N SER A 457 0.63 17.74 27.18
CA SER A 457 -0.16 16.55 27.50
C SER A 457 -0.84 16.59 28.87
N LEU A 458 -0.26 17.30 29.85
CA LEU A 458 -0.71 17.28 31.24
C LEU A 458 -1.28 18.62 31.72
N ASP A 459 -1.03 19.72 31.01
CA ASP A 459 -1.44 21.06 31.43
C ASP A 459 -2.96 21.21 31.53
N ALA A 460 -3.73 20.52 30.69
CA ALA A 460 -5.19 20.46 30.82
C ALA A 460 -5.61 19.87 32.18
N TRP A 461 -4.94 18.79 32.62
CA TRP A 461 -5.21 18.17 33.91
C TRP A 461 -4.74 19.03 35.07
N TYR A 462 -3.54 19.64 34.97
CA TYR A 462 -3.05 20.57 35.99
C TYR A 462 -3.94 21.80 36.12
N GLY A 463 -4.42 22.36 35.01
CA GLY A 463 -5.34 23.49 35.01
C GLY A 463 -6.70 23.13 35.63
N ALA A 464 -7.24 21.95 35.32
CA ALA A 464 -8.48 21.48 35.93
C ALA A 464 -8.31 21.22 37.45
N ARG A 465 -7.16 20.68 37.86
CA ARG A 465 -6.80 20.49 39.29
C ARG A 465 -6.71 21.84 40.01
N ASP A 466 -6.03 22.81 39.41
CA ASP A 466 -5.83 24.14 40.00
C ASP A 466 -7.17 24.89 40.08
N PHE A 467 -8.04 24.76 39.06
CA PHE A 467 -9.41 25.27 39.10
C PHE A 467 -10.25 24.60 40.20
N ALA A 468 -10.16 23.27 40.36
CA ALA A 468 -10.84 22.54 41.42
C ALA A 468 -10.36 22.89 42.82
N GLY A 469 -9.10 23.33 42.96
CA GLY A 469 -8.54 23.84 44.21
C GLY A 469 -8.84 25.33 44.47
N SER A 470 -9.53 26.01 43.56
CA SER A 470 -9.84 27.43 43.70
C SER A 470 -11.05 27.66 44.61
N ASN A 471 -11.10 28.83 45.27
CA ASN A 471 -12.23 29.24 46.11
C ASN A 471 -13.54 29.45 45.32
N GLU A 472 -13.45 29.50 43.98
CA GLU A 472 -14.61 29.67 43.11
C GLU A 472 -15.23 28.35 42.66
N PHE A 473 -14.55 27.21 42.88
CA PHE A 473 -14.97 25.92 42.36
C PHE A 473 -16.39 25.55 42.82
N ASP A 474 -16.68 25.72 44.11
CA ASP A 474 -17.98 25.39 44.69
C ASP A 474 -19.14 26.19 44.05
N ASN A 475 -18.87 27.40 43.56
CA ASN A 475 -19.88 28.23 42.87
C ASN A 475 -20.24 27.67 41.49
N TRP A 476 -19.32 26.97 40.84
CA TRP A 476 -19.45 26.43 39.49
C TRP A 476 -19.72 24.92 39.46
N CYS A 477 -19.99 24.33 40.63
CA CYS A 477 -20.38 22.94 40.79
C CYS A 477 -21.90 22.78 40.70
N ILE A 478 -22.34 21.81 39.91
CA ILE A 478 -23.72 21.31 39.88
C ILE A 478 -23.81 20.28 41.00
N THR A 479 -24.70 20.53 41.97
CA THR A 479 -24.94 19.61 43.09
C THR A 479 -25.95 18.53 42.68
N LYS A 480 -26.04 17.47 43.50
CA LYS A 480 -27.04 16.42 43.30
C LYS A 480 -28.47 16.96 43.42
N GLU A 481 -28.68 17.92 44.32
CA GLU A 481 -29.94 18.62 44.49
C GLU A 481 -30.28 19.45 43.24
N ASP A 482 -29.32 20.22 42.71
CA ASP A 482 -29.50 20.98 41.46
C ASP A 482 -29.91 20.06 40.31
N TYR A 483 -29.28 18.88 40.19
CA TYR A 483 -29.59 17.90 39.16
C TYR A 483 -31.03 17.36 39.28
N TYR A 484 -31.49 17.04 40.48
CA TYR A 484 -32.87 16.56 40.70
C TYR A 484 -33.94 17.62 40.44
N GLU A 485 -33.64 18.89 40.72
CA GLU A 485 -34.58 19.99 40.51
C GLU A 485 -34.60 20.49 39.06
N MET A 486 -33.43 20.63 38.44
CA MET A 486 -33.27 21.26 37.12
C MET A 486 -33.16 20.26 35.96
N GLY A 487 -32.95 18.98 36.27
CA GLY A 487 -32.79 17.89 35.30
C GLY A 487 -31.38 17.78 34.72
N GLY A 488 -31.15 16.72 33.93
CA GLY A 488 -29.82 16.36 33.45
C GLY A 488 -29.22 17.26 32.35
N GLU A 489 -30.02 18.11 31.69
CA GLU A 489 -29.51 19.09 30.74
C GLU A 489 -28.95 20.36 31.42
N TYR A 490 -29.14 20.52 32.73
CA TYR A 490 -28.68 21.70 33.46
C TYR A 490 -27.14 21.79 33.46
N LEU A 491 -26.63 22.97 33.11
CA LEU A 491 -25.20 23.28 33.11
C LEU A 491 -24.98 24.64 33.78
N LYS A 492 -24.08 24.68 34.77
CA LYS A 492 -23.55 25.94 35.30
C LYS A 492 -22.39 26.41 34.42
N GLU A 493 -22.60 27.51 33.72
CA GLU A 493 -21.59 28.10 32.83
C GLU A 493 -20.53 28.86 33.64
N HIS A 494 -19.25 28.64 33.32
CA HIS A 494 -18.11 29.40 33.86
C HIS A 494 -17.11 29.70 32.73
N HIS A 495 -16.03 30.43 33.06
CA HIS A 495 -15.05 30.91 32.06
C HIS A 495 -14.38 29.81 31.21
N ALA A 496 -14.38 28.55 31.69
CA ALA A 496 -13.78 27.41 31.01
C ALA A 496 -14.81 26.35 30.62
N SER A 497 -16.11 26.54 30.87
CA SER A 497 -17.14 25.63 30.36
C SER A 497 -17.53 25.94 28.93
N ASN A 498 -18.14 24.98 28.25
CA ASN A 498 -18.90 25.33 27.06
C ASN A 498 -20.11 26.22 27.43
N ARG A 499 -20.58 26.99 26.46
CA ARG A 499 -21.85 27.70 26.57
C ARG A 499 -23.02 26.75 26.33
N TYR A 500 -24.05 26.88 27.15
CA TYR A 500 -25.28 26.11 26.99
C TYR A 500 -26.10 26.70 25.84
N TYR A 501 -26.36 25.86 24.85
CA TYR A 501 -27.32 26.15 23.79
C TYR A 501 -28.48 25.19 23.96
N LYS A 502 -29.71 25.69 24.01
CA LYS A 502 -30.88 24.82 24.11
C LYS A 502 -30.92 23.85 22.92
N SER A 503 -31.08 22.56 23.20
CA SER A 503 -31.24 21.53 22.18
C SER A 503 -32.41 21.93 21.24
N PRO A 504 -32.24 21.90 19.91
CA PRO A 504 -33.33 22.20 18.99
C PRO A 504 -34.49 21.23 19.24
N ALA A 505 -35.72 21.72 19.08
CA ALA A 505 -36.89 20.86 19.24
C ALA A 505 -36.77 19.66 18.29
N PRO A 506 -37.14 18.43 18.74
CA PRO A 506 -37.10 17.28 17.87
C PRO A 506 -37.91 17.59 16.60
N ILE A 507 -37.30 17.32 15.44
CA ILE A 507 -37.97 17.50 14.17
C ILE A 507 -39.09 16.46 14.13
N ILE A 508 -40.34 16.89 14.35
CA ILE A 508 -41.54 16.05 14.20
C ILE A 508 -41.82 15.93 12.70
N ASP A 509 -40.89 15.35 11.95
CA ASP A 509 -41.11 15.05 10.54
C ASP A 509 -41.26 13.54 10.39
N ASN A 510 -42.52 13.11 10.39
CA ASN A 510 -42.91 11.72 10.14
C ASN A 510 -42.59 11.27 8.70
N THR A 511 -42.02 12.12 7.84
CA THR A 511 -41.64 11.74 6.47
C THR A 511 -40.27 11.05 6.37
N LEU A 512 -39.45 11.08 7.43
CA LEU A 512 -38.17 10.37 7.53
C LEU A 512 -38.22 9.11 8.40
N ALA A 513 -39.40 8.77 8.94
CA ALA A 513 -39.60 7.42 9.44
C ALA A 513 -39.43 6.47 8.24
N PRO A 514 -38.49 5.49 8.28
CA PRO A 514 -38.46 4.47 7.24
C PRO A 514 -39.87 3.89 7.17
N ALA A 515 -40.48 3.92 5.98
CA ALA A 515 -41.78 3.33 5.74
C ALA A 515 -41.76 1.95 6.40
N GLY A 516 -42.62 1.74 7.40
CA GLY A 516 -42.53 0.59 8.28
C GLY A 516 -42.41 -0.68 7.45
N ASP A 517 -41.26 -1.33 7.52
CA ASP A 517 -41.11 -2.69 7.02
C ASP A 517 -42.08 -3.53 7.84
N ALA A 518 -43.16 -3.96 7.20
CA ALA A 518 -44.23 -4.75 7.79
C ALA A 518 -43.80 -6.16 8.24
N ASN A 519 -42.49 -6.41 8.40
CA ASN A 519 -41.90 -7.70 8.74
C ASN A 519 -40.90 -7.67 9.90
N VAL A 520 -40.79 -6.58 10.68
CA VAL A 520 -40.01 -6.63 11.92
C VAL A 520 -40.87 -7.25 13.02
N ILE A 521 -40.77 -8.57 13.17
CA ILE A 521 -41.29 -9.30 14.33
C ILE A 521 -40.49 -8.81 15.54
N LYS A 522 -41.12 -8.03 16.41
CA LYS A 522 -40.59 -7.76 17.75
C LYS A 522 -40.86 -9.01 18.59
N GLU A 523 -39.86 -9.86 18.77
CA GLU A 523 -39.90 -10.86 19.83
C GLU A 523 -39.74 -10.11 21.16
N GLU A 524 -40.85 -9.95 21.89
CA GLU A 524 -40.82 -9.58 23.30
C GLU A 524 -40.19 -10.75 24.07
N ILE A 525 -38.96 -10.55 24.53
CA ILE A 525 -38.35 -11.44 25.52
C ILE A 525 -39.09 -11.20 26.84
N VAL A 526 -40.08 -12.05 27.11
CA VAL A 526 -40.68 -12.16 28.44
C VAL A 526 -39.65 -12.85 29.33
N VAL A 527 -39.03 -12.08 30.22
CA VAL A 527 -38.25 -12.62 31.33
C VAL A 527 -39.25 -13.00 32.41
N ASP A 528 -39.56 -14.28 32.53
CA ASP A 528 -40.29 -14.80 33.69
C ASP A 528 -39.39 -14.68 34.93
N CYS A 529 -39.88 -13.94 35.93
CA CYS A 529 -39.27 -13.78 37.26
C CYS A 529 -39.37 -15.04 38.11
#